data_AF-A0A4S0GB84-F1
#
_entry.id   AF-A0A4S0GB84-F1
#
_cell.length_a   1.000
_cell.length_b   1.000
_cell.length_c   1.000
_cell.angle_alpha   90.00
_cell.angle_beta   90.00
_cell.angle_gamma   90.00
#
_symmetry.space_group_name_H-M   'P 1'
#
loop_
_entity.id
_entity.type
_entity.pdbx_description
1 polymer ?
#
loop_
_entity_poly.entity_id
_entity_poly.type
_entity_poly.pdbx_seq_one_letter_code
_entity_poly.pdbx_strand_id
1 'polypeptide(L)'
;MLIHPTIDMLRELGLHGMASAFQELDAQSEARGLEHGEWLAVLLEREATMRRQKRFEARARAAKLRHDAQIENADFRAARGLDRNLFMTLAGCDWIRKHHSLLITGPAGVGKSWLACALGHKACREDFSVAYHRVPRLFATLALARGDGRYGRILKQLAKTDLLVLDDWGPEKLNDDQRRDVLEIIEDRYERRSTIVTSQLPLDRWYEIIANPTLADAILDRLVHNAYRIDLTGESMRKQRSPRASETAQA
;
A
#
# COMPACT_ATOMS: atom_id res chain seq x y z
N MET A 1 24.35 37.37 16.37
CA MET A 1 23.56 36.27 16.97
C MET A 1 24.51 35.10 17.18
N LEU A 2 24.46 34.40 18.31
CA LEU A 2 25.29 33.20 18.49
C LEU A 2 24.63 32.05 17.70
N ILE A 3 25.38 31.49 16.75
CA ILE A 3 24.93 30.45 15.81
C ILE A 3 24.64 29.14 16.56
N HIS A 4 25.51 28.76 17.50
CA HIS A 4 25.36 27.52 18.27
C HIS A 4 24.07 27.46 19.12
N PRO A 5 23.70 28.48 19.93
CA PRO A 5 22.44 28.49 20.67
C PRO A 5 21.19 28.41 19.79
N THR A 6 21.23 28.97 18.58
CA THR A 6 20.08 28.91 17.65
C THR A 6 19.86 27.48 17.16
N ILE A 7 20.93 26.77 16.81
CA ILE A 7 20.87 25.37 16.36
C ILE A 7 20.39 24.46 17.49
N ASP A 8 20.87 24.68 18.72
CA ASP A 8 20.46 23.88 19.87
C ASP A 8 18.98 24.07 20.18
N MET A 9 18.49 25.32 20.16
CA MET A 9 17.06 25.63 20.30
C MET A 9 16.21 24.97 19.21
N LEU A 10 16.66 24.98 17.94
CA LEU A 10 15.96 24.29 16.85
C LEU A 10 15.86 22.78 17.11
N ARG A 11 16.91 22.16 17.65
CA ARG A 11 16.91 20.73 17.99
C ARG A 11 16.00 20.42 19.17
N GLU A 12 15.98 21.25 20.20
CA GLU A 12 15.07 21.11 21.36
C GLU A 12 13.59 21.21 20.95
N LEU A 13 13.27 22.05 19.96
CA LEU A 13 11.94 22.15 19.37
C LEU A 13 11.60 21.01 18.40
N GLY A 14 12.53 20.07 18.16
CA GLY A 14 12.36 18.97 17.21
C GLY A 14 12.44 19.38 15.73
N LEU A 15 12.96 20.58 15.44
CA LEU A 15 13.15 21.15 14.11
C LEU A 15 14.51 20.75 13.52
N HIS A 16 14.78 19.44 13.49
CA HIS A 16 16.10 18.91 13.12
C HIS A 16 16.49 19.19 11.66
N GLY A 17 15.53 19.30 10.75
CA GLY A 17 15.75 19.68 9.36
C GLY A 17 16.13 21.16 9.25
N MET A 18 15.45 22.04 9.99
CA MET A 18 15.87 23.45 10.07
C MET A 18 17.28 23.58 10.66
N ALA A 19 17.59 22.82 11.71
CA ALA A 19 18.91 22.85 12.34
C ALA A 19 20.03 22.46 11.36
N SER A 20 19.83 21.41 10.55
CA SER A 20 20.79 21.00 9.51
C SER A 20 20.92 22.06 8.41
N ALA A 21 19.80 22.55 7.87
CA ALA A 21 19.83 23.55 6.82
C ALA A 21 20.45 24.87 7.30
N PHE A 22 20.24 25.26 8.56
CA PHE A 22 20.86 26.44 9.14
C PHE A 22 22.39 26.34 9.17
N GLN A 23 22.91 25.17 9.57
CA GLN A 23 24.35 24.90 9.53
C GLN A 23 24.92 24.91 8.11
N GLU A 24 24.19 24.32 7.15
CA GLU A 24 24.59 24.28 5.73
C GLU A 24 24.62 25.69 5.11
N LEU A 25 23.57 26.49 5.34
CA LEU A 25 23.47 27.85 4.80
C LEU A 25 24.51 28.80 5.41
N ASP A 26 24.77 28.70 6.71
CA ASP A 26 25.80 29.52 7.37
C ASP A 26 27.21 29.21 6.84
N ALA A 27 27.48 27.94 6.53
CA ALA A 27 28.75 27.50 5.96
C ALA A 27 28.96 27.90 4.48
N GLN A 28 27.90 28.25 3.75
CA GLN A 28 27.96 28.60 2.33
C GLN A 28 28.07 30.12 2.14
N SER A 29 29.18 30.60 1.57
CA SER A 29 29.39 32.03 1.32
C SER A 29 28.37 32.63 0.35
N GLU A 30 27.90 31.85 -0.62
CA GLU A 30 26.89 32.25 -1.61
C GLU A 30 25.50 32.44 -0.98
N ALA A 31 25.20 31.70 0.09
CA ALA A 31 23.94 31.82 0.82
C ALA A 31 23.80 33.14 1.60
N ARG A 32 24.88 33.92 1.74
CA ARG A 32 24.86 35.26 2.36
C ARG A 32 24.15 36.31 1.50
N GLY A 33 23.95 36.04 0.21
CA GLY A 33 23.22 36.91 -0.71
C GLY A 33 21.70 36.74 -0.67
N LEU A 34 21.21 35.69 0.00
CA LEU A 34 19.78 35.41 0.13
C LEU A 34 19.12 36.39 1.11
N GLU A 35 17.91 36.82 0.77
CA GLU A 35 17.08 37.61 1.69
C GLU A 35 16.58 36.76 2.87
N HIS A 36 16.20 37.40 3.97
CA HIS A 36 15.69 36.73 5.17
C HIS A 36 14.51 35.77 4.87
N GLY A 37 13.64 36.16 3.93
CA GLY A 37 12.51 35.33 3.51
C GLY A 37 12.95 34.05 2.78
N GLU A 38 13.97 34.15 1.94
CA GLU A 38 14.53 33.01 1.20
C GLU A 38 15.26 32.05 2.14
N TRP A 39 16.02 32.58 3.09
CA TRP A 39 16.61 31.80 4.18
C TRP A 39 15.55 30.99 4.92
N LEU A 40 14.49 31.66 5.39
CA LEU A 40 13.42 30.99 6.11
C LEU A 40 12.71 29.92 5.26
N ALA A 41 12.49 30.20 3.97
CA ALA A 41 11.88 29.25 3.05
C ALA A 41 12.71 27.96 2.93
N VAL A 42 14.03 28.06 2.76
CA VAL A 42 14.93 26.89 2.67
C VAL A 42 14.92 26.08 3.96
N LEU A 43 14.97 26.75 5.12
CA LEU A 43 14.91 26.07 6.43
C LEU A 43 13.60 25.29 6.59
N LEU A 44 12.46 25.93 6.30
CA LEU A 44 11.13 25.32 6.40
C LEU A 44 10.97 24.17 5.41
N GLU A 45 11.47 24.31 4.18
CA GLU A 45 11.41 23.25 3.17
C GLU A 45 12.22 22.02 3.60
N ARG A 46 13.42 22.22 4.18
CA ARG A 46 14.23 21.12 4.70
C ARG A 46 13.52 20.39 5.83
N GLU A 47 12.91 21.13 6.76
CA GLU A 47 12.12 20.56 7.84
C GLU A 47 10.91 19.78 7.34
N ALA A 48 10.12 20.37 6.45
CA ALA A 48 8.95 19.74 5.86
C ALA A 48 9.33 18.45 5.11
N THR A 49 10.43 18.48 4.36
CA THR A 49 10.96 17.33 3.63
C THR A 49 11.42 16.22 4.58
N MET A 50 12.19 16.56 5.63
CA MET A 50 12.61 15.58 6.64
C MET A 50 11.42 14.95 7.36
N ARG A 51 10.40 15.73 7.72
CA ARG A 51 9.17 15.21 8.36
C ARG A 51 8.37 14.31 7.42
N ARG A 52 8.19 14.70 6.15
CA ARG A 52 7.53 13.87 5.13
C ARG A 52 8.25 12.53 4.96
N GLN A 53 9.58 12.55 4.87
CA GLN A 53 10.39 11.33 4.75
C GLN A 53 10.21 10.41 5.97
N LYS A 54 10.33 10.93 7.20
CA LYS A 54 10.12 10.13 8.42
C LYS A 54 8.72 9.51 8.50
N ARG A 55 7.67 10.26 8.11
CA ARG A 55 6.30 9.73 8.07
C ARG A 55 6.17 8.62 7.03
N PHE A 56 6.70 8.83 5.82
CA PHE A 56 6.71 7.82 4.76
C PHE A 56 7.40 6.53 5.24
N GLU A 57 8.60 6.63 5.81
CA GLU A 57 9.35 5.47 6.32
C GLU A 57 8.62 4.73 7.45
N ALA A 58 7.98 5.47 8.35
CA ALA A 58 7.17 4.85 9.41
C ALA A 58 5.98 4.09 8.82
N ARG A 59 5.28 4.66 7.82
CA ARG A 59 4.12 4.05 7.18
C ARG A 59 4.50 2.87 6.28
N ALA A 60 5.56 3.00 5.49
CA ALA A 60 6.09 1.90 4.69
C ALA A 60 6.49 0.70 5.56
N ARG A 61 7.14 0.94 6.70
CA ARG A 61 7.44 -0.12 7.69
C ARG A 61 6.18 -0.72 8.30
N ALA A 62 5.20 0.10 8.68
CA ALA A 62 3.94 -0.37 9.25
C ALA A 62 3.11 -1.18 8.26
N ALA A 63 3.17 -0.84 6.97
CA ALA A 63 2.42 -1.49 5.90
C ALA A 63 2.83 -2.94 5.66
N LYS A 64 4.10 -3.29 5.91
CA LYS A 64 4.64 -4.64 5.74
C LYS A 64 4.35 -5.22 4.34
N LEU A 65 4.48 -4.37 3.32
CA LEU A 65 4.27 -4.76 1.93
C LEU A 65 5.27 -5.85 1.53
N ARG A 66 4.78 -6.89 0.87
CA ARG A 66 5.57 -8.09 0.55
C ARG A 66 6.66 -7.84 -0.50
N HIS A 67 6.42 -6.90 -1.40
CA HIS A 67 7.32 -6.59 -2.50
C HIS A 67 7.80 -5.15 -2.41
N ASP A 68 9.08 -4.91 -2.69
CA ASP A 68 9.59 -3.58 -2.99
C ASP A 68 9.20 -3.25 -4.45
N ALA A 69 7.96 -2.79 -4.60
CA ALA A 69 7.33 -2.53 -5.87
C ALA A 69 7.09 -1.03 -6.00
N GLN A 70 7.40 -0.47 -7.16
CA GLN A 70 7.30 0.97 -7.43
C GLN A 70 6.47 1.15 -8.70
N ILE A 71 5.60 2.17 -8.74
CA ILE A 71 4.72 2.42 -9.89
C ILE A 71 5.53 2.58 -11.17
N GLU A 72 6.69 3.23 -11.06
CA GLU A 72 7.62 3.52 -12.15
C GLU A 72 8.22 2.25 -12.77
N ASN A 73 8.29 1.16 -12.01
CA ASN A 73 8.83 -0.13 -12.45
C ASN A 73 7.76 -1.06 -13.05
N ALA A 74 6.52 -0.57 -13.25
CA ALA A 74 5.45 -1.37 -13.80
C ALA A 74 5.72 -1.69 -15.28
N ASP A 75 5.81 -2.99 -15.60
CA ASP A 75 5.97 -3.45 -16.98
C ASP A 75 4.60 -3.49 -17.69
N PHE A 76 4.41 -2.55 -18.62
CA PHE A 76 3.26 -2.47 -19.53
C PHE A 76 3.50 -3.14 -20.89
N ARG A 77 4.73 -3.59 -21.17
CA ARG A 77 5.07 -4.30 -22.42
C ARG A 77 4.68 -5.77 -22.33
N ALA A 78 4.70 -6.34 -21.14
CA ALA A 78 4.20 -7.69 -20.89
C ALA A 78 2.73 -7.82 -21.32
N ALA A 79 2.44 -8.80 -22.17
CA ALA A 79 1.10 -9.08 -22.69
C ALA A 79 0.21 -9.75 -21.62
N ARG A 80 -0.19 -8.96 -20.61
CA ARG A 80 -0.98 -9.42 -19.45
C ARG A 80 -2.26 -8.62 -19.20
N GLY A 81 -2.67 -7.81 -20.18
CA GLY A 81 -3.92 -7.03 -20.11
C GLY A 81 -3.91 -5.86 -19.13
N LEU A 82 -2.74 -5.37 -18.69
CA LEU A 82 -2.68 -4.22 -17.79
C LEU A 82 -2.93 -2.91 -18.56
N ASP A 83 -4.10 -2.30 -18.34
CA ASP A 83 -4.41 -0.96 -18.86
C ASP A 83 -3.53 0.10 -18.17
N ARG A 84 -2.68 0.76 -18.97
CA ARG A 84 -1.77 1.81 -18.51
C ARG A 84 -2.51 3.04 -18.00
N ASN A 85 -3.57 3.48 -18.66
CA ASN A 85 -4.30 4.68 -18.29
C ASN A 85 -5.01 4.49 -16.96
N LEU A 86 -5.68 3.34 -16.79
CA LEU A 86 -6.31 2.99 -15.52
C LEU A 86 -5.28 2.88 -14.39
N PHE A 87 -4.17 2.16 -14.61
CA PHE A 87 -3.16 1.98 -13.57
C PHE A 87 -2.50 3.30 -13.15
N MET A 88 -2.22 4.20 -14.10
CA MET A 88 -1.69 5.53 -13.78
C MET A 88 -2.72 6.43 -13.08
N THR A 89 -4.01 6.30 -13.41
CA THR A 89 -5.09 6.97 -12.68
C THR A 89 -5.15 6.49 -11.23
N LEU A 90 -5.05 5.18 -11.00
CA LEU A 90 -5.03 4.59 -9.65
C LEU A 90 -3.77 5.00 -8.86
N ALA A 91 -2.65 5.24 -9.54
CA ALA A 91 -1.43 5.76 -8.91
C ALA A 91 -1.57 7.20 -8.37
N GLY A 92 -2.60 7.95 -8.79
CA GLY A 92 -2.96 9.25 -8.20
C GLY A 92 -3.61 9.15 -6.81
N CYS A 93 -4.01 7.95 -6.36
CA CYS A 93 -4.62 7.71 -5.05
C CYS A 93 -5.96 8.42 -4.77
N ASP A 94 -6.56 9.13 -5.73
CA ASP A 94 -7.87 9.77 -5.56
C ASP A 94 -8.99 8.77 -5.22
N TRP A 95 -8.89 7.56 -5.76
CA TRP A 95 -9.80 6.47 -5.44
C TRP A 95 -9.74 6.06 -3.96
N ILE A 96 -8.59 6.24 -3.29
CA ILE A 96 -8.42 6.00 -1.85
C ILE A 96 -9.17 7.07 -1.05
N ARG A 97 -9.05 8.34 -1.47
CA ARG A 97 -9.77 9.47 -0.87
C ARG A 97 -11.29 9.33 -1.02
N LYS A 98 -11.74 8.73 -2.12
CA LYS A 98 -13.15 8.42 -2.40
C LYS A 98 -13.64 7.10 -1.78
N HIS A 99 -12.77 6.38 -1.06
CA HIS A 99 -13.11 5.11 -0.41
C HIS A 99 -13.54 4.00 -1.37
N HIS A 100 -13.06 4.05 -2.62
CA HIS A 100 -13.32 3.00 -3.60
C HIS A 100 -12.40 1.79 -3.36
N SER A 101 -12.84 0.61 -3.78
CA SER A 101 -12.04 -0.61 -3.73
C SER A 101 -11.34 -0.88 -5.06
N LEU A 102 -10.38 -1.79 -5.06
CA LEU A 102 -9.71 -2.27 -6.27
C LEU A 102 -9.59 -3.79 -6.23
N LEU A 103 -10.13 -4.45 -7.26
CA LEU A 103 -10.02 -5.90 -7.43
C LEU A 103 -9.00 -6.19 -8.53
N ILE A 104 -7.98 -6.98 -8.21
CA ILE A 104 -6.96 -7.41 -9.16
C ILE A 104 -7.05 -8.92 -9.30
N THR A 105 -7.58 -9.40 -10.42
CA THR A 105 -7.73 -10.84 -10.69
C THR A 105 -6.77 -11.33 -11.77
N GLY A 106 -6.64 -12.64 -11.95
CA GLY A 106 -5.85 -13.24 -13.01
C GLY A 106 -4.96 -14.41 -12.57
N PRO A 107 -4.31 -15.13 -13.50
CA PRO A 107 -3.53 -16.34 -13.21
C PRO A 107 -2.35 -16.15 -12.24
N ALA A 108 -1.79 -17.26 -11.75
CA ALA A 108 -0.60 -17.22 -10.91
C ALA A 108 0.60 -16.55 -11.63
N GLY A 109 1.29 -15.64 -10.93
CA GLY A 109 2.55 -15.07 -11.43
C GLY A 109 2.45 -13.90 -12.40
N VAL A 110 1.24 -13.44 -12.77
CA VAL A 110 1.04 -12.28 -13.67
C VAL A 110 1.25 -10.90 -13.02
N GLY A 111 1.63 -10.87 -11.74
CA GLY A 111 2.02 -9.63 -11.03
C GLY A 111 0.94 -8.98 -10.15
N LYS A 112 -0.18 -9.64 -9.85
CA LYS A 112 -1.27 -9.09 -9.01
C LYS A 112 -0.79 -8.49 -7.68
N SER A 113 -0.13 -9.31 -6.86
CA SER A 113 0.41 -8.90 -5.55
C SER A 113 1.47 -7.81 -5.68
N TRP A 114 2.23 -7.81 -6.78
CA TRP A 114 3.24 -6.79 -7.06
C TRP A 114 2.59 -5.43 -7.36
N LEU A 115 1.55 -5.39 -8.20
CA LEU A 115 0.80 -4.17 -8.49
C LEU A 115 0.10 -3.62 -7.25
N ALA A 116 -0.50 -4.49 -6.43
CA ALA A 116 -1.08 -4.10 -5.15
C ALA A 116 -0.02 -3.49 -4.21
N CYS A 117 1.20 -4.05 -4.18
CA CYS A 117 2.31 -3.48 -3.42
C CYS A 117 2.78 -2.14 -3.98
N ALA A 118 2.85 -1.98 -5.31
CA ALA A 118 3.26 -0.73 -5.95
C ALA A 118 2.29 0.41 -5.60
N LEU A 119 0.99 0.15 -5.69
CA LEU A 119 -0.05 1.08 -5.26
C LEU A 119 0.01 1.36 -3.75
N GLY A 120 0.29 0.34 -2.94
CA GLY A 120 0.50 0.48 -1.49
C GLY A 120 1.68 1.39 -1.15
N HIS A 121 2.83 1.23 -1.82
CA HIS A 121 3.99 2.11 -1.63
C HIS A 121 3.69 3.54 -2.06
N LYS A 122 3.02 3.72 -3.20
CA LYS A 122 2.57 5.03 -3.65
C LYS A 122 1.62 5.68 -2.64
N ALA A 123 0.67 4.94 -2.09
CA ALA A 123 -0.23 5.42 -1.04
C ALA A 123 0.53 5.84 0.24
N CYS A 124 1.55 5.07 0.67
CA CYS A 124 2.41 5.49 1.78
C CYS A 124 3.11 6.83 1.49
N ARG A 125 3.58 7.07 0.25
CA ARG A 125 4.20 8.34 -0.16
C ARG A 125 3.22 9.51 -0.16
N GLU A 126 1.97 9.25 -0.52
CA GLU A 126 0.87 10.22 -0.49
C GLU A 126 0.26 10.41 0.92
N ASP A 127 0.98 9.99 1.96
CA ASP A 127 0.55 10.09 3.36
C ASP A 127 -0.82 9.42 3.57
N PHE A 128 -0.96 8.16 3.11
CA PHE A 128 -1.99 7.22 3.58
C PHE A 128 -1.40 6.13 4.49
N SER A 129 -2.15 5.69 5.48
CA SER A 129 -1.85 4.49 6.25
C SER A 129 -2.22 3.24 5.45
N VAL A 130 -1.29 2.29 5.36
CA VAL A 130 -1.47 1.07 4.56
C VAL A 130 -1.23 -0.14 5.45
N ALA A 131 -1.96 -1.23 5.21
CA ALA A 131 -1.71 -2.52 5.83
C ALA A 131 -1.86 -3.63 4.79
N TYR A 132 -0.89 -4.54 4.74
CA TYR A 132 -0.91 -5.67 3.83
C TYR A 132 -1.04 -6.99 4.59
N HIS A 133 -1.99 -7.80 4.15
CA HIS A 133 -2.28 -9.10 4.71
C HIS A 133 -2.50 -10.13 3.60
N ARG A 134 -1.76 -11.24 3.66
CA ARG A 134 -2.19 -12.46 2.96
C ARG A 134 -3.40 -13.03 3.68
N VAL A 135 -4.50 -13.21 2.97
CA VAL A 135 -5.79 -13.63 3.53
C VAL A 135 -5.68 -14.91 4.38
N PRO A 136 -5.02 -16.01 3.92
CA PRO A 136 -4.86 -17.21 4.75
C PRO A 136 -4.13 -16.96 6.08
N ARG A 137 -3.13 -16.08 6.10
CA ARG A 137 -2.39 -15.72 7.32
C ARG A 137 -3.20 -14.81 8.23
N LEU A 138 -4.02 -13.93 7.66
CA LEU A 138 -4.92 -13.10 8.43
C LEU A 138 -5.94 -13.96 9.17
N PHE A 139 -6.55 -14.93 8.52
CA PHE A 139 -7.48 -15.87 9.17
C PHE A 139 -6.83 -16.64 10.32
N ALA A 140 -5.64 -17.18 10.13
CA ALA A 140 -4.90 -17.82 11.22
C ALA A 140 -4.65 -16.86 12.40
N THR A 141 -4.34 -15.59 12.11
CA THR A 141 -4.14 -14.56 13.14
C THR A 141 -5.43 -14.24 13.88
N LEU A 142 -6.56 -14.11 13.17
CA LEU A 142 -7.87 -13.80 13.76
C LEU A 142 -8.38 -14.96 14.62
N ALA A 143 -8.20 -16.20 14.16
CA ALA A 143 -8.57 -17.39 14.92
C ALA A 143 -7.85 -17.44 16.28
N LEU A 144 -6.53 -17.21 16.31
CA LEU A 144 -5.77 -17.12 17.56
C LEU A 144 -6.21 -15.92 18.41
N ALA A 145 -6.49 -14.79 17.77
CA ALA A 145 -6.88 -13.56 18.46
C ALA A 145 -8.25 -13.64 19.16
N ARG A 146 -9.12 -14.58 18.77
CA ARG A 146 -10.37 -14.85 19.51
C ARG A 146 -10.09 -15.52 20.85
N GLY A 147 -9.12 -16.44 20.89
CA GLY A 147 -8.75 -17.17 22.12
C GLY A 147 -8.05 -16.31 23.17
N ASP A 148 -7.37 -15.23 22.76
CA ASP A 148 -6.59 -14.37 23.65
C ASP A 148 -7.13 -12.92 23.79
N GLY A 149 -8.34 -12.66 23.26
CA GLY A 149 -9.03 -11.38 23.40
C GLY A 149 -8.52 -10.24 22.50
N ARG A 150 -7.57 -10.48 21.60
CA ARG A 150 -7.04 -9.46 20.68
C ARG A 150 -7.92 -9.20 19.45
N TYR A 151 -8.92 -10.04 19.19
CA TYR A 151 -9.75 -10.02 17.98
C TYR A 151 -10.31 -8.61 17.66
N GLY A 152 -11.04 -8.02 18.60
CA GLY A 152 -11.63 -6.68 18.41
C GLY A 152 -10.58 -5.58 18.22
N ARG A 153 -9.37 -5.73 18.78
CA ARG A 153 -8.27 -4.78 18.56
C ARG A 153 -7.75 -4.86 17.12
N ILE A 154 -7.66 -6.07 16.57
CA ILE A 154 -7.22 -6.27 15.18
C ILE A 154 -8.26 -5.70 14.22
N LEU A 155 -9.55 -5.98 14.41
CA LEU A 155 -10.61 -5.41 13.58
C LEU A 155 -10.58 -3.87 13.58
N LYS A 156 -10.51 -3.24 14.76
CA LYS A 156 -10.37 -1.77 14.88
C LYS A 156 -9.13 -1.23 14.16
N GLN A 157 -8.02 -1.97 14.20
CA GLN A 157 -6.80 -1.58 13.48
C GLN A 157 -6.98 -1.68 11.96
N LEU A 158 -7.62 -2.75 11.47
CA LEU A 158 -7.92 -2.90 10.06
C LEU A 158 -8.89 -1.80 9.62
N ALA A 159 -9.99 -1.58 10.35
CA ALA A 159 -11.00 -0.57 10.07
C ALA A 159 -10.44 0.86 9.91
N LYS A 160 -9.49 1.28 10.75
CA LYS A 160 -8.93 2.64 10.69
C LYS A 160 -7.92 2.87 9.56
N THR A 161 -7.38 1.81 8.97
CA THR A 161 -6.31 1.91 7.96
C THR A 161 -6.86 2.45 6.64
N ASP A 162 -6.22 3.46 6.05
CA ASP A 162 -6.68 4.11 4.81
C ASP A 162 -6.78 3.13 3.65
N LEU A 163 -5.74 2.30 3.48
CA LEU A 163 -5.68 1.26 2.46
C LEU A 163 -5.35 -0.12 3.05
N LEU A 164 -6.30 -1.05 2.94
CA LEU A 164 -6.09 -2.45 3.32
C LEU A 164 -5.85 -3.30 2.06
N VAL A 165 -4.75 -4.03 2.01
CA VAL A 165 -4.47 -5.00 0.93
C VAL A 165 -4.72 -6.42 1.45
N LEU A 166 -5.72 -7.07 0.88
CA LEU A 166 -6.07 -8.47 1.07
C LEU A 166 -5.52 -9.29 -0.11
N ASP A 167 -4.32 -9.84 0.07
CA ASP A 167 -3.60 -10.60 -0.94
C ASP A 167 -3.94 -12.10 -0.89
N ASP A 168 -3.91 -12.76 -2.05
CA ASP A 168 -4.26 -14.18 -2.20
C ASP A 168 -5.67 -14.55 -1.68
N TRP A 169 -6.70 -13.84 -2.14
CA TRP A 169 -8.09 -14.18 -1.87
C TRP A 169 -8.54 -15.46 -2.59
N GLY A 170 -9.26 -16.31 -1.86
CA GLY A 170 -10.00 -17.46 -2.40
C GLY A 170 -9.18 -18.63 -2.93
N PRO A 171 -8.05 -19.06 -2.34
CA PRO A 171 -7.43 -20.33 -2.73
C PRO A 171 -8.29 -21.54 -2.34
N GLU A 172 -9.12 -21.42 -1.30
CA GLU A 172 -9.94 -22.48 -0.72
C GLU A 172 -11.28 -21.91 -0.24
N LYS A 173 -12.29 -22.77 -0.09
CA LYS A 173 -13.59 -22.39 0.47
C LYS A 173 -13.44 -21.91 1.92
N LEU A 174 -14.12 -20.82 2.25
CA LEU A 174 -14.11 -20.28 3.61
C LEU A 174 -14.91 -21.17 4.56
N ASN A 175 -14.45 -21.30 5.80
CA ASN A 175 -15.26 -21.84 6.89
C ASN A 175 -16.13 -20.75 7.54
N ASP A 176 -17.02 -21.12 8.46
CA ASP A 176 -17.98 -20.17 9.07
C ASP A 176 -17.33 -18.98 9.76
N ASP A 177 -16.25 -19.22 10.51
CA ASP A 177 -15.49 -18.17 11.20
C ASP A 177 -14.84 -17.21 10.21
N GLN A 178 -14.24 -17.73 9.14
CA GLN A 178 -13.59 -16.93 8.11
C GLN A 178 -14.60 -16.08 7.32
N ARG A 179 -15.81 -16.60 7.06
CA ARG A 179 -16.87 -15.81 6.40
C ARG A 179 -17.30 -14.63 7.28
N ARG A 180 -17.48 -14.88 8.59
CA ARG A 180 -17.80 -13.84 9.56
C ARG A 180 -16.67 -12.81 9.65
N ASP A 181 -15.41 -13.25 9.70
CA ASP A 181 -14.25 -12.35 9.71
C ASP A 181 -14.24 -11.40 8.51
N VAL A 182 -14.46 -11.93 7.31
CA VAL A 182 -14.49 -11.11 6.10
C VAL A 182 -15.65 -10.13 6.15
N LEU A 183 -16.84 -10.59 6.54
CA LEU A 183 -17.99 -9.70 6.66
C LEU A 183 -17.70 -8.54 7.62
N GLU A 184 -17.22 -8.80 8.82
CA GLU A 184 -16.87 -7.75 9.81
C GLU A 184 -15.84 -6.77 9.24
N ILE A 185 -14.78 -7.27 8.60
CA ILE A 185 -13.74 -6.41 8.01
C ILE A 185 -14.29 -5.54 6.89
N ILE A 186 -15.14 -6.09 6.01
CA ILE A 186 -15.71 -5.36 4.88
C ILE A 186 -16.79 -4.38 5.35
N GLU A 187 -17.63 -4.76 6.30
CA GLU A 187 -18.66 -3.91 6.90
C GLU A 187 -18.05 -2.65 7.55
N ASP A 188 -17.02 -2.83 8.39
CA ASP A 188 -16.36 -1.72 9.08
C ASP A 188 -15.72 -0.70 8.12
N ARG A 189 -15.39 -1.14 6.91
CA ARG A 189 -14.65 -0.37 5.89
C ARG A 189 -15.54 0.18 4.78
N TYR A 190 -16.73 -0.36 4.58
CA TYR A 190 -17.64 0.04 3.51
C TYR A 190 -17.92 1.55 3.57
N GLU A 191 -17.78 2.24 2.44
CA GLU A 191 -17.90 3.71 2.28
C GLU A 191 -17.03 4.56 3.22
N ARG A 192 -16.06 3.96 3.91
CA ARG A 192 -15.19 4.64 4.88
C ARG A 192 -13.72 4.55 4.52
N ARG A 193 -13.27 3.43 3.97
CA ARG A 193 -11.85 3.15 3.69
C ARG A 193 -11.70 2.21 2.48
N SER A 194 -10.56 2.29 1.80
CA SER A 194 -10.35 1.55 0.56
C SER A 194 -9.71 0.19 0.76
N THR A 195 -10.14 -0.79 -0.02
CA THR A 195 -9.61 -2.15 0.05
C THR A 195 -9.11 -2.61 -1.32
N ILE A 196 -7.88 -3.12 -1.38
CA ILE A 196 -7.38 -3.88 -2.53
C ILE A 196 -7.58 -5.35 -2.22
N VAL A 197 -8.18 -6.09 -3.15
CA VAL A 197 -8.21 -7.55 -3.09
C VAL A 197 -7.54 -8.12 -4.33
N THR A 198 -6.62 -9.06 -4.13
CA THR A 198 -6.06 -9.82 -5.24
C THR A 198 -6.57 -11.25 -5.21
N SER A 199 -6.98 -11.81 -6.35
CA SER A 199 -7.37 -13.22 -6.42
C SER A 199 -6.86 -13.89 -7.68
N GLN A 200 -6.65 -15.20 -7.60
CA GLN A 200 -6.44 -16.02 -8.79
C GLN A 200 -7.75 -16.44 -9.46
N LEU A 201 -8.86 -16.29 -8.75
CA LEU A 201 -10.19 -16.63 -9.23
C LEU A 201 -10.87 -15.40 -9.84
N PRO A 202 -11.57 -15.58 -10.96
CA PRO A 202 -12.47 -14.56 -11.46
C PRO A 202 -13.59 -14.27 -10.45
N LEU A 203 -14.14 -13.06 -10.51
CA LEU A 203 -15.09 -12.54 -9.51
C LEU A 203 -16.37 -13.37 -9.40
N ASP A 204 -16.86 -13.92 -10.52
CA ASP A 204 -18.03 -14.78 -10.60
C ASP A 204 -17.92 -16.05 -9.72
N ARG A 205 -16.71 -16.53 -9.47
CA ARG A 205 -16.46 -17.69 -8.58
C ARG A 205 -16.41 -17.35 -7.10
N TRP A 206 -16.44 -16.08 -6.71
CA TRP A 206 -16.26 -15.72 -5.30
C TRP A 206 -17.45 -16.15 -4.44
N TYR A 207 -18.66 -16.22 -5.02
CA TYR A 207 -19.83 -16.82 -4.37
C TYR A 207 -19.57 -18.26 -3.91
N GLU A 208 -18.97 -19.07 -4.77
CA GLU A 208 -18.66 -20.48 -4.48
C GLU A 208 -17.59 -20.64 -3.38
N ILE A 209 -16.66 -19.70 -3.31
CA ILE A 209 -15.60 -19.66 -2.31
C ILE A 209 -16.14 -19.26 -0.93
N ILE A 210 -17.02 -18.25 -0.90
CA ILE A 210 -17.67 -17.85 0.34
C ILE A 210 -18.61 -18.95 0.81
N ALA A 211 -19.24 -19.70 -0.10
CA ALA A 211 -20.04 -20.90 0.21
C ALA A 211 -21.17 -20.68 1.25
N ASN A 212 -21.73 -19.47 1.26
CA ASN A 212 -22.93 -19.09 1.99
C ASN A 212 -23.59 -17.93 1.21
N PRO A 213 -24.74 -18.12 0.55
CA PRO A 213 -25.33 -17.11 -0.34
C PRO A 213 -25.57 -15.76 0.34
N THR A 214 -26.12 -15.76 1.56
CA THR A 214 -26.44 -14.54 2.30
C THR A 214 -25.20 -13.74 2.67
N LEU A 215 -24.15 -14.41 3.16
CA LEU A 215 -22.89 -13.73 3.48
C LEU A 215 -22.14 -13.32 2.21
N ALA A 216 -22.22 -14.12 1.15
CA ALA A 216 -21.62 -13.80 -0.14
C ALA A 216 -22.23 -12.52 -0.72
N ASP A 217 -23.55 -12.41 -0.74
CA ASP A 217 -24.25 -11.18 -1.17
C ASP A 217 -23.80 -9.99 -0.33
N ALA A 218 -23.83 -10.10 1.00
CA ALA A 218 -23.46 -8.99 1.88
C ALA A 218 -22.01 -8.51 1.69
N ILE A 219 -21.06 -9.45 1.54
CA ILE A 219 -19.63 -9.15 1.34
C ILE A 219 -19.39 -8.56 -0.05
N LEU A 220 -19.92 -9.20 -1.09
CA LEU A 220 -19.63 -8.84 -2.47
C LEU A 220 -20.34 -7.54 -2.86
N ASP A 221 -21.57 -7.31 -2.41
CA ASP A 221 -22.27 -6.04 -2.63
C ASP A 221 -21.42 -4.86 -2.15
N ARG A 222 -20.93 -4.90 -0.91
CA ARG A 222 -20.10 -3.85 -0.32
C ARG A 222 -18.73 -3.72 -0.97
N LEU A 223 -18.09 -4.83 -1.29
CA LEU A 223 -16.74 -4.82 -1.84
C LEU A 223 -16.71 -4.40 -3.30
N VAL A 224 -17.73 -4.77 -4.07
CA VAL A 224 -17.77 -4.63 -5.54
C VAL A 224 -18.49 -3.35 -5.99
N HIS A 225 -19.46 -2.83 -5.22
CA HIS A 225 -20.30 -1.69 -5.61
C HIS A 225 -19.48 -0.49 -6.13
N ASN A 226 -18.42 -0.10 -5.42
CA ASN A 226 -17.53 1.01 -5.80
C ASN A 226 -16.09 0.52 -6.08
N ALA A 227 -15.95 -0.56 -6.85
CA ALA A 227 -14.64 -1.15 -7.14
C ALA A 227 -14.14 -0.89 -8.56
N TYR A 228 -12.90 -0.43 -8.66
CA TYR A 228 -12.11 -0.60 -9.88
C TYR A 228 -11.74 -2.07 -10.07
N ARG A 229 -11.60 -2.52 -11.32
CA ARG A 229 -11.26 -3.89 -11.66
C ARG A 229 -10.08 -3.92 -12.63
N ILE A 230 -9.12 -4.78 -12.34
CA ILE A 230 -7.99 -5.11 -13.23
C ILE A 230 -7.97 -6.62 -13.37
N ASP A 231 -8.40 -7.11 -14.53
CA ASP A 231 -8.39 -8.54 -14.84
C ASP A 231 -7.16 -8.84 -15.69
N LEU A 232 -6.13 -9.40 -15.05
CA LEU A 232 -4.87 -9.74 -15.70
C LEU A 232 -4.94 -11.10 -16.38
N THR A 233 -4.24 -11.22 -17.50
CA THR A 233 -4.13 -12.45 -18.28
C THR A 233 -2.66 -12.78 -18.57
N GLY A 234 -2.41 -13.80 -19.39
CA GLY A 234 -1.07 -14.12 -19.87
C GLY A 234 -0.24 -15.02 -18.94
N GLU A 235 1.02 -15.19 -19.31
CA GLU A 235 1.94 -16.11 -18.63
C GLU A 235 2.57 -15.50 -17.36
N SER A 236 3.14 -16.39 -16.54
CA SER A 236 3.84 -16.00 -15.32
C SER A 236 5.09 -15.17 -15.60
N MET A 237 5.10 -13.94 -15.10
CA MET A 237 6.24 -13.00 -15.13
C MET A 237 7.45 -13.52 -14.36
N ARG A 238 7.28 -14.54 -13.49
CA ARG A 238 8.39 -15.12 -12.72
C ARG A 238 9.38 -15.86 -13.62
N LYS A 239 8.89 -16.48 -14.71
CA LYS A 239 9.72 -17.23 -15.67
C LYS A 239 10.61 -16.31 -16.51
N GLN A 240 10.13 -15.11 -16.83
CA GLN A 240 10.87 -14.11 -17.62
C GLN A 240 12.02 -13.45 -16.85
N ARG A 241 12.01 -13.53 -15.51
CA ARG A 241 13.08 -13.01 -14.63
C ARG A 241 14.17 -14.03 -14.31
N SER A 242 13.97 -15.31 -14.60
CA SER A 242 15.06 -16.28 -14.57
C SER A 242 16.00 -15.96 -15.73
N PRO A 243 17.30 -15.68 -15.50
CA PRO A 243 18.23 -15.62 -16.62
C PRO A 243 18.14 -16.99 -17.30
N ARG A 244 17.95 -17.00 -18.63
CA ARG A 244 18.14 -18.21 -19.43
C ARG A 244 19.48 -18.78 -18.99
N ALA A 245 19.46 -19.91 -18.27
CA ALA A 245 20.66 -20.68 -18.02
C ALA A 245 21.17 -21.06 -19.42
N SER A 246 22.22 -20.35 -19.84
CA SER A 246 23.17 -20.71 -20.88
C SER A 246 22.74 -21.89 -21.77
N GLU A 247 22.13 -21.58 -22.90
CA GLU A 247 22.38 -22.34 -24.13
C GLU A 247 23.86 -22.15 -24.47
N THR A 248 24.72 -22.92 -23.80
CA THR A 248 26.10 -23.14 -24.21
C THR A 248 26.42 -24.60 -23.94
N ALA A 249 25.76 -25.46 -24.71
CA ALA A 249 26.24 -26.78 -25.00
C ALA A 249 25.83 -27.09 -26.45
N GLN A 250 26.83 -27.46 -27.26
CA GLN A 250 26.75 -27.93 -28.65
C GLN A 250 26.90 -26.86 -29.76
N ALA A 251 28.16 -26.54 -30.09
CA ALA A 251 28.76 -26.90 -31.37
C ALA A 251 30.28 -26.80 -31.26
#